data_AF-A0A661TIT0-F1
#
_entry.id   AF-A0A661TIT0-F1
#
_cell.length_a   1.000
_cell.length_b   1.000
_cell.length_c   1.000
_cell.angle_alpha   90.00
_cell.angle_beta   90.00
_cell.angle_gamma   90.00
#
_symmetry.space_group_name_H-M   'P 1'
#
loop_
_entity.id
_entity.type
_entity.pdbx_description
1 polymer ?
#
loop_
_entity_poly.entity_id
_entity_poly.type
_entity_poly.pdbx_seq_one_letter_code
_entity_poly.pdbx_strand_id
1 'polypeptide(L)'
;MGSNSVTISKFINILKETYITRYLPPYVSAKRNEIKSAHKCFFIDNGLRNFSVKLFNALSDRPDKVAILENFVFTELLKKVSISDMLYFWRTKAGAEMDFVFIKDGIVIPIEIKSGSAVPGRYPRSFHSFLNRFSPESAVFLNRDVFKIDQIGHTKVFCIPVPWFLLFGFEMLGDIQGPSLVPASVSMKGAGYVV
;
A
#
# COMPACT_ATOMS: atom_id res chain seq x y z
N MET A 1 -28.76 4.14 15.08
CA MET A 1 -28.45 5.54 15.42
C MET A 1 -27.58 6.11 14.31
N GLY A 2 -28.15 6.96 13.46
CA GLY A 2 -27.43 7.58 12.34
C GLY A 2 -26.46 8.63 12.88
N SER A 3 -25.18 8.30 12.94
CA SER A 3 -24.13 9.26 13.24
C SER A 3 -24.18 10.38 12.19
N ASN A 4 -24.51 11.59 12.63
CA ASN A 4 -24.51 12.79 11.80
C ASN A 4 -23.14 12.91 11.10
N SER A 5 -23.11 12.85 9.77
CA SER A 5 -21.88 12.89 8.96
C SER A 5 -21.03 14.14 9.24
N VAL A 6 -21.69 15.21 9.68
CA VAL A 6 -21.06 16.44 10.18
C VAL A 6 -20.22 16.18 11.42
N THR A 7 -20.74 15.40 12.38
CA THR A 7 -20.05 15.07 13.63
C THR A 7 -18.84 14.18 13.38
N ILE A 8 -18.95 13.17 12.52
CA ILE A 8 -17.81 12.32 12.14
C ILE A 8 -16.72 13.16 11.48
N SER A 9 -17.08 14.00 10.51
CA SER A 9 -16.13 14.88 9.81
C SER A 9 -15.42 15.82 10.79
N LYS A 10 -16.13 16.36 11.78
CA LYS A 10 -15.54 17.20 12.83
C LYS A 10 -14.51 16.43 13.66
N PHE A 11 -14.82 15.20 14.09
CA PHE A 11 -13.89 14.39 14.86
C PHE A 11 -12.65 14.00 14.06
N ILE A 12 -12.81 13.57 12.80
CA ILE A 12 -11.65 13.26 11.95
C ILE A 12 -10.80 14.51 11.73
N ASN A 13 -11.41 15.68 11.55
CA ASN A 13 -10.66 16.92 11.42
C ASN A 13 -9.86 17.24 12.70
N ILE A 14 -10.44 17.04 13.89
CA ILE A 14 -9.69 17.18 15.15
C ILE A 14 -8.50 16.22 15.17
N LEU A 15 -8.70 14.94 14.85
CA LEU A 15 -7.62 13.94 14.81
C LEU A 15 -6.53 14.27 13.79
N LYS A 16 -6.87 14.94 12.70
CA LYS A 16 -5.92 15.45 11.70
C LYS A 16 -5.13 16.63 12.26
N GLU A 17 -5.79 17.64 12.84
CA GLU A 17 -5.14 18.82 13.39
C GLU A 17 -4.27 18.49 14.62
N THR A 18 -4.56 17.38 15.31
CA THR A 18 -3.71 16.84 16.39
C THR A 18 -2.67 15.81 15.92
N TYR A 19 -2.49 15.64 14.61
CA TYR A 19 -1.51 14.74 13.99
C TYR A 19 -1.66 13.26 14.36
N ILE A 20 -2.83 12.84 14.85
CA ILE A 20 -3.14 11.42 15.13
C ILE A 20 -3.44 10.67 13.83
N THR A 21 -4.06 11.36 12.87
CA THR A 21 -4.40 10.82 11.56
C THR A 21 -3.91 11.71 10.42
N ARG A 22 -3.78 11.14 9.23
CA ARG A 22 -3.54 11.88 7.99
C ARG A 22 -4.47 11.42 6.88
N TYR A 23 -4.81 12.39 6.04
CA TYR A 23 -5.51 12.12 4.79
C TYR A 23 -4.53 11.76 3.69
N LEU A 24 -4.90 10.73 2.94
CA LEU A 24 -4.30 10.36 1.67
C LEU A 24 -5.24 10.85 0.56
N PRO A 25 -4.82 11.84 -0.25
CA PRO A 25 -5.63 12.38 -1.33
C PRO A 25 -5.76 11.41 -2.51
N PRO A 26 -6.80 11.55 -3.34
CA PRO A 26 -6.96 10.75 -4.54
C PRO A 26 -5.99 11.22 -5.64
N TYR A 27 -5.44 10.27 -6.38
CA TYR A 27 -4.74 10.50 -7.63
C TYR A 27 -5.77 10.68 -8.74
N VAL A 28 -5.79 11.85 -9.34
CA VAL A 28 -6.80 12.25 -10.33
C VAL A 28 -6.11 12.73 -11.59
N SER A 29 -6.46 12.12 -12.71
CA SER A 29 -6.16 12.58 -14.06
C SER A 29 -7.26 13.51 -14.59
N ALA A 30 -7.04 14.14 -15.74
CA ALA A 30 -8.03 15.02 -16.39
C ALA A 30 -9.38 14.35 -16.75
N LYS A 31 -9.54 13.04 -16.52
CA LYS A 31 -10.69 12.28 -17.01
C LYS A 31 -11.81 12.15 -15.96
N ARG A 32 -13.05 11.96 -16.44
CA ARG A 32 -14.29 12.11 -15.63
C ARG A 32 -14.68 10.92 -14.73
N ASN A 33 -13.97 9.78 -14.82
CA ASN A 33 -14.38 8.51 -14.19
C ASN A 33 -13.68 8.22 -12.85
N GLU A 34 -12.88 9.15 -12.35
CA GLU A 34 -12.10 9.03 -11.11
C GLU A 34 -12.79 9.77 -9.97
N ILE A 35 -12.63 9.26 -8.74
CA ILE A 35 -13.15 9.89 -7.54
C ILE A 35 -12.24 11.06 -7.18
N LYS A 36 -12.81 12.27 -7.07
CA LYS A 36 -12.05 13.50 -6.86
C LYS A 36 -12.08 14.04 -5.44
N SER A 37 -13.05 13.65 -4.63
CA SER A 37 -13.35 14.28 -3.33
C SER A 37 -13.16 13.36 -2.13
N ALA A 38 -13.12 12.04 -2.33
CA ALA A 38 -12.89 11.11 -1.22
C ALA A 38 -11.42 11.11 -0.83
N HIS A 39 -11.14 11.09 0.47
CA HIS A 39 -9.81 10.90 1.03
C HIS A 39 -9.81 9.60 1.82
N LYS A 40 -8.74 8.81 1.71
CA LYS A 40 -8.50 7.76 2.71
C LYS A 40 -7.93 8.41 3.97
N CYS A 41 -8.32 7.93 5.14
CA CYS A 41 -7.82 8.40 6.42
C CYS A 41 -7.03 7.29 7.07
N PHE A 42 -5.79 7.57 7.44
CA PHE A 42 -4.89 6.63 8.08
C PHE A 42 -4.43 7.18 9.43
N PHE A 43 -4.22 6.30 10.39
CA PHE A 43 -3.54 6.65 11.64
C PHE A 43 -2.04 6.76 11.39
N ILE A 44 -1.39 7.71 12.08
CA ILE A 44 0.07 7.83 12.08
C ILE A 44 0.74 6.73 12.92
N ASP A 45 -0.03 6.07 13.79
CA ASP A 45 0.43 4.99 14.65
C ASP A 45 -0.58 3.83 14.68
N ASN A 46 -0.10 2.61 14.42
CA ASN A 46 -0.94 1.40 14.42
C ASN A 46 -1.41 0.98 15.82
N GLY A 47 -0.66 1.31 16.87
CA GLY A 47 -1.08 1.14 18.26
C GLY A 47 -2.29 2.02 18.59
N LEU A 48 -2.27 3.29 18.19
CA LEU A 48 -3.42 4.21 18.34
C LEU A 48 -4.62 3.75 17.52
N ARG A 49 -4.40 3.25 16.30
CA ARG A 49 -5.46 2.61 15.50
C ARG A 49 -6.08 1.43 16.26
N ASN A 50 -5.25 0.51 16.74
CA ASN A 50 -5.66 -0.70 17.44
C ASN A 50 -6.40 -0.39 18.74
N PHE A 51 -5.93 0.59 19.49
CA PHE A 51 -6.59 1.12 20.68
C PHE A 51 -7.99 1.65 20.35
N SER A 52 -8.11 2.45 19.28
CA SER A 52 -9.38 3.04 18.85
C SER A 52 -10.44 2.01 18.48
N VAL A 53 -10.04 0.86 17.91
CA VAL A 53 -10.96 -0.24 17.55
C VAL A 53 -11.00 -1.36 18.60
N LYS A 54 -10.28 -1.21 19.72
CA LYS A 54 -10.14 -2.20 20.80
C LYS A 54 -9.75 -3.59 20.32
N LEU A 55 -8.89 -3.68 19.31
CA LEU A 55 -8.47 -4.95 18.72
C LEU A 55 -6.96 -5.09 18.84
N PHE A 56 -6.53 -6.07 19.63
CA PHE A 56 -5.11 -6.35 19.94
C PHE A 56 -4.72 -7.81 19.72
N ASN A 57 -5.63 -8.62 19.16
CA ASN A 57 -5.37 -10.02 18.84
C ASN A 57 -4.16 -10.15 17.90
N ALA A 58 -3.53 -11.32 17.89
CA ALA A 58 -2.47 -11.65 16.96
C ALA A 58 -2.92 -11.43 15.51
N LEU A 59 -2.02 -10.97 14.63
CA LEU A 59 -2.36 -10.56 13.26
C LEU A 59 -3.04 -11.67 12.43
N SER A 60 -2.72 -12.94 12.72
CA SER A 60 -3.34 -14.12 12.09
C SER A 60 -4.85 -14.19 12.32
N ASP A 61 -5.31 -13.75 13.49
CA ASP A 61 -6.67 -13.97 13.98
C ASP A 61 -7.56 -12.75 13.76
N ARG A 62 -7.00 -11.70 13.14
CA ARG A 62 -7.67 -10.43 12.95
C ARG A 62 -8.50 -10.40 11.65
N PRO A 63 -9.76 -9.94 11.71
CA PRO A 63 -10.55 -9.70 10.51
C PRO A 63 -10.03 -8.51 9.68
N ASP A 64 -9.31 -7.56 10.30
CA ASP A 64 -8.82 -6.32 9.68
C ASP A 64 -7.33 -6.38 9.31
N LYS A 65 -6.76 -7.58 9.17
CA LYS A 65 -5.32 -7.81 8.89
C LYS A 65 -4.79 -7.09 7.64
N VAL A 66 -5.63 -6.89 6.62
CA VAL A 66 -5.27 -6.12 5.42
C VAL A 66 -5.23 -4.63 5.75
N ALA A 67 -6.26 -4.11 6.41
CA ALA A 67 -6.36 -2.68 6.74
C ALA A 67 -5.26 -2.20 7.71
N ILE A 68 -4.84 -3.04 8.67
CA ILE A 68 -3.70 -2.71 9.54
C ILE A 68 -2.37 -2.74 8.78
N LEU A 69 -2.22 -3.64 7.80
CA LEU A 69 -1.04 -3.71 6.94
C LEU A 69 -0.97 -2.52 5.99
N GLU A 70 -2.10 -2.11 5.40
CA GLU A 70 -2.20 -0.88 4.61
C GLU A 70 -1.83 0.35 5.44
N ASN A 71 -2.36 0.47 6.67
CA ASN A 71 -2.01 1.58 7.56
C ASN A 71 -0.54 1.57 7.94
N PHE A 72 0.04 0.38 8.17
CA PHE A 72 1.48 0.24 8.41
C PHE A 72 2.30 0.73 7.21
N VAL A 73 2.03 0.21 6.01
CA VAL A 73 2.75 0.59 4.80
C VAL A 73 2.58 2.08 4.50
N PHE A 74 1.39 2.65 4.73
CA PHE A 74 1.18 4.09 4.62
C PHE A 74 2.14 4.88 5.51
N THR A 75 2.27 4.51 6.79
CA THR A 75 3.17 5.22 7.72
C THR A 75 4.63 5.10 7.31
N GLU A 76 5.03 3.98 6.73
CA GLU A 76 6.41 3.76 6.24
C GLU A 76 6.68 4.50 4.93
N LEU A 77 5.72 4.54 4.00
CA LEU A 77 5.80 5.34 2.79
C LEU A 77 5.91 6.84 3.14
N LEU A 78 5.13 7.31 4.11
CA LEU A 78 5.15 8.71 4.53
C LEU A 78 6.54 9.15 5.03
N LYS A 79 7.30 8.25 5.68
CA LYS A 79 8.69 8.52 6.10
C LYS A 79 9.67 8.61 4.92
N LYS A 80 9.33 8.02 3.78
CA LYS A 80 10.17 7.99 2.57
C LYS A 80 9.81 9.09 1.56
N VAL A 81 8.71 9.82 1.75
CA VAL A 81 8.31 10.94 0.89
C VAL A 81 9.32 12.09 1.06
N SER A 82 10.05 12.41 -0.02
CA SER A 82 10.86 13.62 -0.10
C SER A 82 10.04 14.84 -0.54
N ILE A 83 10.66 16.02 -0.60
CA ILE A 83 9.98 17.29 -0.94
C ILE A 83 9.34 17.24 -2.35
N SER A 84 9.97 16.53 -3.30
CA SER A 84 9.47 16.37 -4.67
C SER A 84 8.48 15.23 -4.84
N ASP A 85 8.34 14.36 -3.84
CA ASP A 85 7.53 13.16 -3.93
C ASP A 85 6.09 13.41 -3.48
N MET A 86 5.16 12.62 -4.01
CA MET A 86 3.76 12.71 -3.64
C MET A 86 3.17 11.32 -3.43
N LEU A 87 2.28 11.20 -2.44
CA LEU A 87 1.60 9.96 -2.11
C LEU A 87 0.09 10.14 -2.23
N TYR A 88 -0.54 9.25 -2.99
CA TYR A 88 -1.99 9.25 -3.25
C TYR A 88 -2.57 7.83 -3.11
N PHE A 89 -3.89 7.70 -3.18
CA PHE A 89 -4.56 6.45 -3.57
C PHE A 89 -5.28 6.66 -4.91
N TRP A 90 -5.72 5.61 -5.59
CA TRP A 90 -6.55 5.78 -6.78
C TRP A 90 -7.83 4.98 -6.71
N ARG A 91 -8.94 5.58 -7.15
CA ARG A 91 -10.23 4.90 -7.22
C ARG A 91 -11.09 5.42 -8.36
N THR A 92 -11.76 4.48 -9.04
CA THR A 92 -12.77 4.79 -10.07
C THR A 92 -14.17 4.83 -9.47
N LYS A 93 -15.10 5.51 -10.16
CA LYS A 93 -16.54 5.47 -9.83
C LYS A 93 -17.13 4.04 -9.91
N ALA A 94 -16.52 3.17 -10.71
CA ALA A 94 -16.90 1.77 -10.84
C ALA A 94 -16.33 0.86 -9.73
N GLY A 95 -15.58 1.41 -8.77
CA GLY A 95 -15.09 0.68 -7.61
C GLY A 95 -13.72 0.00 -7.76
N ALA A 96 -13.06 0.09 -8.93
CA ALA A 96 -11.65 -0.29 -9.02
C ALA A 96 -10.79 0.65 -8.19
N GLU A 97 -9.89 0.10 -7.37
CA GLU A 97 -9.10 0.83 -6.37
C GLU A 97 -7.66 0.29 -6.35
N MET A 98 -6.70 1.22 -6.25
CA MET A 98 -5.29 0.94 -5.94
C MET A 98 -4.98 1.51 -4.57
N ASP A 99 -4.29 0.74 -3.74
CA ASP A 99 -3.98 1.12 -2.36
C ASP A 99 -3.20 2.42 -2.29
N PHE A 100 -2.08 2.49 -3.03
CA PHE A 100 -1.26 3.69 -3.14
C PHE A 100 -0.80 3.96 -4.58
N VAL A 101 -0.55 5.23 -4.85
CA VAL A 101 0.15 5.73 -6.03
C VAL A 101 1.23 6.66 -5.52
N PHE A 102 2.48 6.23 -5.63
CA PHE A 102 3.65 7.03 -5.25
C PHE A 102 4.18 7.71 -6.50
N ILE A 103 4.30 9.03 -6.47
CA ILE A 103 4.98 9.80 -7.52
C ILE A 103 6.38 10.10 -7.02
N LYS A 104 7.37 9.41 -7.58
CA LYS A 104 8.77 9.60 -7.26
C LYS A 104 9.47 10.34 -8.39
N ASP A 105 9.93 11.56 -8.15
CA ASP A 105 10.65 12.36 -9.16
C ASP A 105 9.88 12.46 -10.51
N GLY A 106 8.55 12.58 -10.43
CA GLY A 106 7.64 12.61 -11.59
C GLY A 106 7.22 11.25 -12.15
N ILE A 107 7.83 10.15 -11.68
CA ILE A 107 7.53 8.78 -12.10
C ILE A 107 6.38 8.21 -11.26
N VAL A 108 5.35 7.69 -11.93
CA VAL A 108 4.18 7.09 -11.28
C VAL A 108 4.44 5.62 -10.96
N ILE A 109 4.38 5.27 -9.67
CA ILE A 109 4.59 3.92 -9.16
C ILE A 109 3.33 3.48 -8.37
N PRO A 110 2.43 2.68 -8.96
CA PRO A 110 1.33 2.09 -8.22
C PRO A 110 1.83 1.02 -7.26
N ILE A 111 1.23 0.97 -6.08
CA ILE A 111 1.53 -0.01 -5.03
C ILE A 111 0.22 -0.67 -4.60
N GLU A 112 0.15 -1.99 -4.72
CA GLU A 112 -0.96 -2.82 -4.23
C GLU A 112 -0.47 -3.70 -3.09
N ILE A 113 -1.29 -3.91 -2.06
CA ILE A 113 -0.94 -4.71 -0.89
C ILE A 113 -1.80 -5.97 -0.80
N LYS A 114 -1.15 -7.09 -0.49
CA LYS A 114 -1.83 -8.34 -0.15
C LYS A 114 -1.32 -8.91 1.18
N SER A 115 -2.24 -9.32 2.04
CA SER A 115 -1.92 -9.98 3.32
C SER A 115 -1.53 -11.46 3.19
N GLY A 116 -1.61 -12.03 1.99
CA GLY A 116 -1.36 -13.46 1.72
C GLY A 116 0.09 -13.77 1.34
N SER A 117 0.47 -15.03 1.51
CA SER A 117 1.80 -15.58 1.22
C SER A 117 2.00 -16.02 -0.24
N ALA A 118 0.95 -16.07 -1.05
CA ALA A 118 1.06 -16.47 -2.45
C ALA A 118 1.12 -15.25 -3.38
N VAL A 119 2.07 -15.26 -4.33
CA VAL A 119 1.95 -14.44 -5.55
C VAL A 119 0.59 -14.79 -6.14
N PRO A 120 -0.25 -13.81 -6.50
CA PRO A 120 -1.51 -14.12 -7.12
C PRO A 120 -1.23 -14.93 -8.38
N GLY A 121 -1.87 -16.10 -8.54
CA GLY A 121 -1.95 -16.75 -9.85
C GLY A 121 -2.59 -15.81 -10.89
N ARG A 122 -3.25 -14.74 -10.43
CA ARG A 122 -3.77 -13.63 -11.22
C ARG A 122 -3.85 -12.34 -10.40
N TYR A 123 -3.34 -11.23 -10.95
CA TYR A 123 -3.47 -9.91 -10.34
C TYR A 123 -4.93 -9.44 -10.25
N PRO A 124 -5.28 -8.59 -9.25
CA PRO A 124 -6.62 -8.02 -9.15
C PRO A 124 -7.04 -7.26 -10.41
N ARG A 125 -8.35 -7.26 -10.71
CA ARG A 125 -8.89 -6.48 -11.84
C ARG A 125 -8.62 -4.98 -11.69
N SER A 126 -8.61 -4.46 -10.46
CA SER A 126 -8.25 -3.07 -10.17
C SER A 126 -6.83 -2.74 -10.57
N PHE A 127 -5.88 -3.64 -10.26
CA PHE A 127 -4.48 -3.53 -10.66
C PHE A 127 -4.35 -3.43 -12.17
N HIS A 128 -4.94 -4.36 -12.92
CA HIS A 128 -4.96 -4.29 -14.39
C HIS A 128 -5.64 -3.01 -14.92
N SER A 129 -6.73 -2.57 -14.28
CA SER A 129 -7.42 -1.32 -14.64
C SER A 129 -6.50 -0.10 -14.51
N PHE A 130 -5.70 -0.04 -13.44
CA PHE A 130 -4.72 1.02 -13.26
C PHE A 130 -3.60 0.96 -14.29
N LEU A 131 -3.02 -0.23 -14.50
CA LEU A 131 -1.91 -0.40 -15.46
C LEU A 131 -2.33 -0.02 -16.88
N ASN A 132 -3.48 -0.49 -17.34
CA ASN A 132 -4.03 -0.14 -18.65
C ASN A 132 -4.33 1.37 -18.78
N ARG A 133 -4.56 2.03 -17.66
CA ARG A 133 -4.96 3.43 -17.61
C ARG A 133 -3.76 4.37 -17.68
N PHE A 134 -2.76 4.12 -16.84
CA PHE A 134 -1.64 5.02 -16.63
C PHE A 134 -0.36 4.53 -17.29
N SER A 135 -0.32 3.27 -17.73
CA SER A 135 0.83 2.67 -18.40
C SER A 135 2.15 2.93 -17.66
N PRO A 136 2.24 2.72 -16.34
CA PRO A 136 3.46 2.99 -15.59
C PRO A 136 4.58 2.04 -16.04
N GLU A 137 5.83 2.49 -15.95
CA GLU A 137 7.00 1.65 -16.27
C GLU A 137 7.19 0.53 -15.23
N SER A 138 6.96 0.86 -13.96
CA SER A 138 7.13 -0.06 -12.84
C SER A 138 5.90 -0.03 -11.92
N ALA A 139 5.58 -1.17 -11.32
CA ALA A 139 4.53 -1.32 -10.31
C ALA A 139 5.02 -2.19 -9.16
N VAL A 140 4.55 -1.93 -7.95
CA VAL A 140 4.90 -2.70 -6.76
C VAL A 140 3.70 -3.50 -6.28
N PHE A 141 3.93 -4.78 -6.00
CA PHE A 141 2.94 -5.67 -5.42
C PHE A 141 3.47 -6.23 -4.10
N LEU A 142 3.08 -5.60 -3.00
CA LEU A 142 3.52 -5.99 -1.67
C LEU A 142 2.77 -7.23 -1.19
N ASN A 143 3.53 -8.19 -0.67
CA ASN A 143 2.98 -9.43 -0.16
C ASN A 143 3.76 -9.89 1.08
N ARG A 144 3.43 -11.06 1.62
CA ARG A 144 4.07 -11.53 2.87
C ARG A 144 5.48 -12.08 2.65
N ASP A 145 5.68 -12.93 1.63
CA ASP A 145 6.81 -13.87 1.62
C ASP A 145 7.52 -14.02 0.26
N VAL A 146 6.93 -13.55 -0.84
CA VAL A 146 7.44 -13.81 -2.19
C VAL A 146 8.09 -12.58 -2.81
N PHE A 147 9.35 -12.78 -3.17
CA PHE A 147 10.08 -11.89 -4.06
C PHE A 147 10.04 -12.43 -5.50
N LYS A 148 9.53 -11.65 -6.45
CA LYS A 148 9.42 -12.03 -7.86
C LYS A 148 9.30 -10.78 -8.72
N ILE A 149 9.75 -10.86 -9.97
CA ILE A 149 9.49 -9.82 -10.97
C ILE A 149 8.67 -10.44 -12.08
N ASP A 150 7.55 -9.80 -12.37
CA ASP A 150 6.64 -10.12 -13.46
C ASP A 150 6.66 -9.02 -14.52
N GLN A 151 6.13 -9.34 -15.69
CA GLN A 151 5.92 -8.38 -16.78
C GLN A 151 4.45 -8.41 -17.19
N ILE A 152 3.77 -7.26 -17.16
CA ILE A 152 2.40 -7.10 -17.64
C ILE A 152 2.39 -6.00 -18.70
N GLY A 153 2.28 -6.39 -19.97
CA GLY A 153 2.48 -5.46 -21.07
C GLY A 153 3.89 -4.87 -21.02
N HIS A 154 3.99 -3.53 -20.96
CA HIS A 154 5.26 -2.83 -20.80
C HIS A 154 5.63 -2.53 -19.32
N THR A 155 4.74 -2.81 -18.36
CA THR A 155 5.01 -2.58 -16.94
C THR A 155 5.76 -3.75 -16.31
N LYS A 156 6.90 -3.45 -15.65
CA LYS A 156 7.58 -4.38 -14.74
C LYS A 156 6.88 -4.37 -13.39
N VAL A 157 6.46 -5.53 -12.91
CA VAL A 157 5.77 -5.69 -11.62
C VAL A 157 6.70 -6.34 -10.62
N PHE A 158 7.08 -5.61 -9.59
CA PHE A 158 7.95 -6.08 -8.51
C PHE A 158 7.07 -6.60 -7.38
N CYS A 159 6.97 -7.92 -7.27
CA CYS A 159 6.39 -8.57 -6.10
C CYS A 159 7.45 -8.59 -5.00
N ILE A 160 7.18 -7.89 -3.89
CA ILE A 160 8.17 -7.71 -2.82
C ILE A 160 7.53 -8.07 -1.48
N PRO A 161 8.19 -8.88 -0.63
CA PRO A 161 7.78 -9.04 0.75
C PRO A 161 7.78 -7.68 1.46
N VAL A 162 6.73 -7.37 2.23
CA VAL A 162 6.63 -6.08 2.96
C VAL A 162 7.92 -5.78 3.72
N PRO A 163 8.51 -6.69 4.52
CA PRO A 163 9.74 -6.37 5.26
C PRO A 163 10.89 -5.90 4.36
N TRP A 164 11.03 -6.44 3.15
CA TRP A 164 12.13 -6.07 2.25
C TRP A 164 11.89 -4.68 1.66
N PHE A 165 10.64 -4.40 1.28
CA PHE A 165 10.27 -3.05 0.81
C PHE A 165 10.49 -1.98 1.89
N LEU A 166 10.33 -2.32 3.17
CA LEU A 166 10.60 -1.37 4.25
C LEU A 166 12.09 -1.01 4.35
N LEU A 167 12.93 -2.05 4.29
CA LEU A 167 14.38 -1.90 4.40
C LEU A 167 14.97 -1.17 3.19
N PHE A 168 14.62 -1.60 1.98
CA PHE A 168 15.28 -1.15 0.75
C PHE A 168 14.45 -0.13 -0.06
N GLY A 169 13.14 -0.02 0.19
CA GLY A 169 12.28 0.97 -0.46
C GLY A 169 12.29 0.88 -2.00
N PHE A 170 12.34 2.04 -2.64
CA PHE A 170 12.29 2.17 -4.10
C PHE A 170 13.63 1.85 -4.79
N GLU A 171 14.73 1.72 -4.06
CA GLU A 171 16.03 1.29 -4.61
C GLU A 171 15.92 -0.10 -5.25
N MET A 172 15.01 -0.94 -4.73
CA MET A 172 14.67 -2.25 -5.28
C MET A 172 14.15 -2.22 -6.73
N LEU A 173 13.70 -1.06 -7.22
CA LEU A 173 13.18 -0.91 -8.58
C LEU A 173 14.27 -0.60 -9.62
N GLY A 174 15.48 -0.21 -9.19
CA GLY A 174 16.55 0.30 -10.04
C GLY A 174 17.90 -0.43 -9.97
N ASP A 175 18.16 -1.26 -8.95
CA ASP A 175 19.47 -1.88 -8.73
C ASP A 175 19.55 -3.40 -9.00
N ILE A 176 18.80 -3.93 -9.98
CA ILE A 176 18.92 -5.35 -10.36
C ILE A 176 20.03 -5.54 -11.40
N GLN A 177 21.23 -5.07 -11.06
CA GLN A 177 22.45 -5.84 -11.22
C GLN A 177 23.03 -6.01 -9.80
N GLY A 178 22.94 -7.23 -9.27
CA GLY A 178 23.23 -7.51 -7.86
C GLY A 178 24.62 -7.07 -7.39
N PRO A 179 24.81 -6.97 -6.06
CA PRO A 179 25.27 -8.16 -5.35
C PRO A 179 24.48 -8.45 -4.07
N SER A 180 24.23 -9.73 -3.81
CA SER A 180 24.12 -10.35 -2.47
C SER A 180 23.66 -9.46 -1.31
N LEU A 181 22.37 -9.11 -1.25
CA LEU A 181 21.72 -8.64 -0.01
C LEU A 181 20.48 -9.45 0.38
N VAL A 182 20.18 -10.54 -0.33
CA VAL A 182 19.50 -11.66 0.30
C VAL A 182 20.58 -12.38 1.12
N PRO A 183 20.52 -12.43 2.47
CA PRO A 183 21.44 -13.26 3.23
C PRO A 183 21.38 -14.68 2.68
N ALA A 184 22.53 -15.25 2.31
CA ALA A 184 22.66 -16.59 1.74
C ALA A 184 22.25 -17.72 2.72
N SER A 185 21.57 -17.41 3.82
CA SER A 185 21.06 -18.36 4.82
C SER A 185 19.55 -18.58 4.80
N VAL A 186 18.77 -17.90 3.96
CA VAL A 186 17.33 -18.20 3.84
C VAL A 186 17.08 -19.20 2.72
N SER A 187 17.57 -20.42 2.93
CA SER A 187 17.02 -21.60 2.25
C SER A 187 15.67 -21.90 2.88
N MET A 188 14.58 -21.42 2.29
CA MET A 188 13.23 -21.90 2.65
C MET A 188 13.01 -23.28 2.04
N LYS A 189 13.64 -24.30 2.65
CA LYS A 189 13.06 -25.65 2.66
C LYS A 189 12.11 -25.70 3.86
N GLY A 190 10.92 -26.24 3.60
CA GLY A 190 9.78 -26.22 4.51
C GLY A 190 10.12 -26.60 5.95
N ALA A 191 9.68 -25.75 6.86
CA ALA A 191 9.37 -26.13 8.23
C ALA A 191 8.21 -25.24 8.66
N GLY A 192 7.03 -25.85 8.81
CA GLY A 192 5.96 -25.21 9.54
C GLY A 192 6.42 -25.00 10.98
N TYR A 193 6.10 -23.84 11.55
CA TYR A 193 6.12 -23.68 13.00
C TYR A 193 4.85 -22.98 13.45
N VAL A 194 4.06 -23.80 14.14
CA VAL A 194 3.17 -23.43 15.23
C VAL A 194 4.07 -23.08 16.42
N VAL A 195 3.92 -21.86 16.96
CA VAL A 195 3.77 -21.57 18.39
C VAL A 195 2.92 -20.31 18.52
#